data_AF-A0A0G1LNL4-F1
#
_entry.id   AF-A0A0G1LNL4-F1
#
_cell.length_a   1.000
_cell.length_b   1.000
_cell.length_c   1.000
_cell.angle_alpha   90.00
_cell.angle_beta   90.00
_cell.angle_gamma   90.00
#
_symmetry.space_group_name_H-M   'P 1'
#
loop_
_entity.id
_entity.type
_entity.pdbx_description
1 polymer ?
#
loop_
_entity_poly.entity_id
_entity_poly.type
_entity_poly.pdbx_seq_one_letter_code
_entity_poly.pdbx_strand_id
1 'polypeptide(L)' 'MLDYPTPDLYMAAYFLTKGIELIGMRRSPDSPRCFFVFSNPLACKIAVKEFYNKKGSVEPKTYAEAIRSLKDRVYAGV' A
#
# COMPACT_ATOMS: atom_id res chain seq x y z
N MET A 1 12.54 11.77 6.08
CA MET A 1 11.78 10.51 5.97
C MET A 1 11.94 9.99 4.55
N LEU A 2 12.52 8.80 4.41
CA LEU A 2 12.78 8.14 3.12
C LEU A 2 11.64 7.18 2.72
N ASP A 3 10.55 7.15 3.50
CA ASP A 3 9.44 6.22 3.41
C ASP A 3 8.09 6.92 3.25
N TYR A 4 7.11 6.19 2.73
CA TYR A 4 5.73 6.65 2.55
C TYR A 4 4.75 5.71 3.28
N PRO A 5 4.19 6.12 4.44
CA PRO A 5 3.19 5.33 5.14
C PRO A 5 1.79 5.57 4.56
N THR A 6 0.99 4.52 4.40
CA THR A 6 -0.44 4.62 4.09
C THR A 6 -1.25 3.63 4.93
N PRO A 7 -2.37 4.04 5.56
CA PRO A 7 -3.30 3.12 6.20
C PRO A 7 -4.34 2.53 5.22
N ASP A 8 -4.36 3.00 3.98
CA ASP A 8 -5.33 2.58 2.97
C ASP A 8 -4.88 1.30 2.28
N LEU A 9 -5.65 0.22 2.49
CA LEU A 9 -5.40 -1.10 1.92
C LEU A 9 -5.42 -1.12 0.39
N TYR A 10 -6.35 -0.40 -0.24
CA TYR A 10 -6.52 -0.40 -1.69
C TYR A 10 -5.42 0.40 -2.36
N MET A 11 -5.04 1.53 -1.75
CA MET A 11 -3.90 2.32 -2.23
C MET A 11 -2.58 1.57 -2.04
N ALA A 12 -2.41 0.86 -0.92
CA ALA A 12 -1.24 -0.01 -0.70
C ALA A 12 -1.18 -1.14 -1.74
N ALA A 13 -2.31 -1.78 -2.05
CA ALA A 13 -2.37 -2.79 -3.11
C ALA A 13 -2.02 -2.18 -4.47
N TYR A 14 -2.49 -0.96 -4.75
CA TYR A 14 -2.17 -0.25 -5.98
C TYR A 14 -0.66 0.01 -6.10
N PHE A 15 0.00 0.45 -5.03
CA PHE A 15 1.45 0.63 -5.02
C PHE A 15 2.22 -0.65 -5.35
N LEU A 16 1.79 -1.80 -4.83
CA LEU A 16 2.39 -3.09 -5.18
C LEU A 16 2.27 -3.38 -6.69
N THR A 17 1.12 -3.09 -7.31
CA THR A 17 0.96 -3.25 -8.77
C THR A 17 1.84 -2.31 -9.59
N LYS A 18 2.31 -1.21 -9.00
CA LYS A 18 3.28 -0.28 -9.60
C LYS A 18 4.73 -0.64 -9.35
N GLY A 19 4.98 -1.80 -8.71
CA GLY A 19 6.33 -2.23 -8.34
C GLY A 19 6.96 -1.40 -7.23
N ILE A 20 6.17 -0.63 -6.48
CA ILE A 20 6.67 0.12 -5.33
C ILE A 20 6.82 -0.86 -4.18
N GLU A 21 8.03 -0.93 -3.63
CA GLU A 21 8.40 -1.90 -2.60
C GLU A 21 7.74 -1.56 -1.25
N LEU A 22 7.09 -2.55 -0.65
CA LEU A 22 6.61 -2.49 0.73
C LEU A 22 7.76 -2.83 1.68
N ILE A 23 8.30 -1.83 2.36
CA ILE A 23 9.39 -1.94 3.33
C ILE A 23 8.91 -2.61 4.63
N GLY A 24 7.66 -2.38 5.03
CA GLY A 24 7.14 -2.99 6.25
C GLY A 24 5.77 -2.48 6.65
N MET A 25 5.37 -2.82 7.88
CA MET A 25 4.13 -2.35 8.48
C MET A 25 4.40 -1.75 9.86
N ARG A 26 3.68 -0.70 10.21
CA ARG A 26 3.72 -0.06 11.53
C ARG A 26 2.32 -0.05 12.11
N ARG A 27 2.15 -0.60 13.32
CA ARG A 27 0.92 -0.43 14.09
C ARG A 27 1.09 0.77 15.02
N SER A 28 0.06 1.61 15.11
CA SER A 28 0.06 2.65 16.13
C SER A 28 -0.18 2.01 17.50
N PRO A 29 0.59 2.33 18.55
CA PRO A 29 0.31 1.81 19.89
C PRO A 29 -1.05 2.29 20.42
N ASP A 30 -1.50 3.47 20.01
CA ASP A 30 -2.73 4.11 20.50
C ASP A 30 -3.95 3.93 19.57
N SER A 31 -3.82 3.15 18.50
CA SER A 31 -4.90 2.99 17.51
C SER A 31 -4.86 1.62 16.86
N PRO A 32 -6.03 1.01 16.54
CA PRO A 32 -6.08 -0.24 15.79
C PRO A 32 -5.58 -0.12 14.34
N ARG A 33 -5.14 1.08 13.91
CA ARG A 33 -4.66 1.34 12.55
C ARG A 33 -3.29 0.70 12.32
N CYS A 34 -3.20 -0.02 11.20
CA CYS A 34 -1.96 -0.51 10.63
C CYS A 34 -1.60 0.38 9.42
N PHE A 35 -0.32 0.77 9.34
CA PHE A 35 0.23 1.54 8.23
C PHE A 35 1.17 0.66 7.41
N PHE A 36 0.94 0.60 6.11
CA PHE A 36 1.85 0.00 5.14
C PHE A 36 2.91 1.03 4.76
N VAL A 37 4.19 0.67 4.87
CA VAL A 37 5.32 1.58 4.69
C VAL A 37 6.03 1.23 3.39
N PHE A 38 6.00 2.14 2.42
CA PHE A 38 6.57 1.92 1.09
C PHE A 38 7.86 2.72 0.87
N SER A 39 8.71 2.21 -0.02
CA SER A 39 9.89 2.91 -0.49
C SER A 39 9.55 4.00 -1.50
N ASN A 40 10.53 4.85 -1.82
CA ASN A 40 10.45 5.86 -2.86
C ASN A 40 9.20 6.78 -2.74
N PRO A 41 9.24 7.77 -1.83
CA PRO A 41 8.11 8.68 -1.59
C PRO A 41 7.68 9.48 -2.82
N LEU A 42 8.57 9.69 -3.80
CA LEU A 42 8.25 10.39 -5.04
C LEU A 42 7.35 9.52 -5.93
N ALA A 43 7.71 8.26 -6.13
CA ALA A 43 6.88 7.29 -6.86
C ALA A 43 5.51 7.12 -6.19
N CYS A 44 5.49 7.04 -4.86
CA CYS A 44 4.23 6.99 -4.10
C CYS A 44 3.37 8.22 -4.39
N LYS A 45 3.91 9.44 -4.31
CA LYS A 45 3.16 10.68 -4.57
C LYS A 45 2.58 10.74 -5.99
N ILE A 46 3.29 10.23 -6.99
CA ILE A 46 2.79 10.13 -8.37
C ILE A 46 1.64 9.12 -8.43
N ALA A 47 1.84 7.93 -7.88
CA ALA A 47 0.84 6.88 -7.85
C ALA A 47 -0.45 7.32 -7.11
N VAL A 48 -0.34 8.06 -6.00
CA VAL A 48 -1.49 8.65 -5.30
C VAL A 48 -2.32 9.53 -6.24
N LYS A 49 -1.66 10.41 -7.00
CA LYS A 49 -2.36 11.29 -7.94
C LYS A 49 -3.05 10.50 -9.04
N GLU A 50 -2.42 9.47 -9.57
CA GLU A 50 -3.02 8.59 -10.59
C GLU A 50 -4.24 7.84 -10.06
N PHE A 51 -4.13 7.31 -8.84
CA PHE A 51 -5.17 6.56 -8.16
C PHE A 51 -6.43 7.40 -7.97
N TYR A 52 -6.31 8.57 -7.34
CA TYR A 52 -7.48 9.42 -7.05
C TYR A 52 -8.04 10.14 -8.28
N ASN A 53 -7.21 10.43 -9.30
CA ASN A 53 -7.68 11.03 -10.55
C ASN A 53 -8.22 9.99 -11.55
N LYS A 54 -8.32 8.70 -11.18
CA LYS A 54 -8.78 7.61 -12.05
C LYS A 54 -7.95 7.45 -13.34
N LYS A 55 -6.67 7.84 -13.28
CA LYS A 55 -5.72 7.70 -14.39
C LYS A 55 -4.80 6.48 -14.23
N GLY A 56 -4.82 5.85 -13.06
CA GLY A 56 -4.09 4.62 -12.80
C GLY A 56 -4.69 3.40 -13.48
N SER A 57 -3.85 2.59 -14.14
CA SER A 57 -4.20 1.27 -14.64
C SER A 57 -3.53 0.17 -13.81
N VAL A 58 -4.18 -0.97 -13.69
CA VAL A 58 -3.66 -2.17 -13.03
C VAL A 58 -4.00 -3.41 -13.84
N GLU A 59 -3.20 -4.46 -13.71
CA GLU A 59 -3.63 -5.80 -14.10
C GLU A 59 -4.57 -6.34 -13.01
N PRO A 60 -5.82 -6.72 -13.33
CA PRO A 60 -6.83 -7.04 -12.33
C PRO A 60 -6.45 -8.17 -11.36
N LYS A 61 -5.82 -9.24 -11.87
CA LYS A 61 -5.45 -10.41 -11.06
C LYS A 61 -4.38 -10.03 -10.04
N THR A 62 -3.34 -9.30 -10.48
CA THR A 62 -2.25 -8.80 -9.65
C THR A 62 -2.77 -7.87 -8.56
N TYR A 63 -3.75 -7.00 -8.88
CA TYR A 63 -4.36 -6.12 -7.89
C TYR A 63 -5.16 -6.91 -6.84
N ALA A 64 -5.95 -7.90 -7.26
CA ALA A 64 -6.69 -8.76 -6.36
C ALA A 64 -5.77 -9.59 -5.44
N GLU A 65 -4.67 -10.13 -5.99
CA GLU A 65 -3.65 -10.85 -5.23
C GLU A 65 -2.92 -9.95 -4.23
N ALA A 66 -2.61 -8.70 -4.62
CA ALA A 66 -2.02 -7.71 -3.74
C ALA A 66 -2.94 -7.40 -2.54
N ILE A 67 -4.24 -7.21 -2.77
CA ILE A 67 -5.22 -7.00 -1.68
C ILE A 67 -5.24 -8.20 -0.74
N ARG A 68 -5.28 -9.43 -1.27
CA ARG A 68 -5.28 -10.65 -0.45
C ARG A 68 -4.01 -10.75 0.40
N SER A 69 -2.85 -10.62 -0.22
CA SER A 69 -1.54 -10.67 0.45
C SER A 69 -1.42 -9.64 1.57
N LEU A 70 -1.89 -8.40 1.35
CA LEU A 70 -1.87 -7.36 2.37
C LEU A 70 -2.83 -7.66 3.53
N LYS A 71 -4.03 -8.19 3.26
CA LYS A 71 -4.95 -8.64 4.32
C LYS A 71 -4.33 -9.75 5.15
N ASP A 72 -3.76 -10.76 4.50
CA ASP A 72 -3.11 -11.88 5.19
C ASP A 72 -2.02 -11.37 6.13
N ARG A 73 -1.19 -10.41 5.68
CA ARG A 73 -0.17 -9.77 6.53
C ARG A 73 -0.75 -9.01 7.73
N VAL A 74 -1.89 -8.33 7.57
CA VAL A 74 -2.54 -7.62 8.67
C VAL A 74 -3.05 -8.59 9.74
N TYR A 75 -3.58 -9.75 9.34
CA TYR A 75 -4.19 -10.73 10.23
C TYR A 75 -3.26 -11.87 10.69
N ALA A 76 -2.13 -12.11 10.02
CA ALA A 76 -1.18 -13.18 10.37
C ALA A 76 -0.46 -12.99 11.73
N GLY A 77 -0.61 -11.82 12.36
CA GLY A 77 -0.11 -11.52 13.71
C GLY A 77 -1.23 -11.19 14.70
N VAL A 78 -2.42 -11.76 14.51
CA VAL A 78 -3.53 -11.79 15.48
C VAL A 78 -3.66 -13.21 16.01
#